data_AF-A0A845XVI0-F1
#
_entry.id   AF-A0A845XVI0-F1
#
_cell.length_a   1.000
_cell.length_b   1.000
_cell.length_c   1.000
_cell.angle_alpha   90.00
_cell.angle_beta   90.00
_cell.angle_gamma   90.00
#
_symmetry.space_group_name_H-M   'P 1'
#
loop_
_entity.id
_entity.type
_entity.pdbx_description
1 polymer ?
#
loop_
_entity_poly.entity_id
_entity_poly.type
_entity_poly.pdbx_seq_one_letter_code
_entity_poly.pdbx_strand_id
1 'polypeptide(L)' 'MVIAAHHIKALQAVQPNGPYLLGGHSFGGKVAFEMAQQLRNQGQEVSLLAIMEFI' A
#
# COMPACT_ATOMS: atom_id res chain seq x y z
N MET A 1 -3.15 -7.27 7.36
CA MET A 1 -4.65 -7.23 7.34
C MET A 1 -5.17 -7.78 6.02
N VAL A 2 -6.28 -8.53 6.02
CA VAL A 2 -6.85 -9.19 4.81
C VAL A 2 -7.18 -8.20 3.70
N ILE A 3 -7.75 -7.03 4.03
CA ILE A 3 -8.11 -5.99 3.04
C ILE A 3 -6.87 -5.40 2.34
N ALA A 4 -5.74 -5.24 3.02
CA ALA A 4 -4.49 -4.79 2.39
C ALA A 4 -3.97 -5.80 1.37
N ALA A 5 -4.00 -7.10 1.69
CA ALA A 5 -3.61 -8.16 0.77
C ALA A 5 -4.52 -8.21 -0.48
N HIS A 6 -5.82 -7.95 -0.29
CA HIS A 6 -6.76 -7.83 -1.40
C HIS A 6 -6.43 -6.66 -2.32
N HIS A 7 -6.14 -5.48 -1.76
CA HIS A 7 -5.73 -4.31 -2.55
C HIS A 7 -4.39 -4.50 -3.24
N ILE A 8 -3.42 -5.18 -2.63
CA ILE A 8 -2.14 -5.52 -3.27
C ILE A 8 -2.37 -6.40 -4.50
N LYS A 9 -3.23 -7.41 -4.42
CA LYS A 9 -3.54 -8.26 -5.58
C LYS A 9 -4.16 -7.46 -6.73
N ALA A 10 -5.09 -6.56 -6.42
CA ALA A 10 -5.68 -5.68 -7.42
C ALA A 10 -4.64 -4.71 -8.02
N LEU A 11 -3.77 -4.15 -7.18
CA LEU A 11 -2.67 -3.27 -7.61
C LEU A 11 -1.70 -4.00 -8.53
N GLN A 12 -1.25 -5.21 -8.17
CA GLN A 12 -0.30 -6.02 -8.94
C GLN A 12 -0.89 -6.54 -10.26
N ALA A 13 -2.21 -6.67 -10.37
CA ALA A 13 -2.86 -6.98 -11.63
C ALA A 13 -2.69 -5.86 -12.68
N VAL A 14 -2.51 -4.61 -12.23
CA VAL A 14 -2.31 -3.44 -13.10
C VAL A 14 -0.83 -3.06 -13.20
N GLN A 15 -0.12 -3.04 -12.06
CA GLN A 15 1.30 -2.76 -11.97
C GLN A 15 1.99 -3.90 -11.20
N PRO A 16 2.52 -4.92 -11.90
CA PRO A 16 3.06 -6.12 -11.25
C PRO A 16 4.29 -5.88 -10.37
N ASN A 17 5.08 -4.85 -10.68
CA ASN A 17 6.33 -4.56 -9.99
C ASN A 17 6.39 -3.09 -9.55
N GLY A 18 7.04 -2.86 -8.41
CA GLY A 18 7.34 -1.52 -7.92
C GLY A 18 8.27 -0.72 -8.84
N PRO A 19 8.61 0.52 -8.46
CA PRO A 19 8.25 1.15 -7.19
C PRO A 19 6.77 1.52 -7.06
N TYR A 20 6.20 1.27 -5.89
CA TYR A 20 4.82 1.65 -5.58
C TYR A 20 4.73 3.01 -4.87
N LEU A 21 3.73 3.79 -5.26
CA LEU A 21 3.33 5.03 -4.59
C LEU A 21 1.97 4.79 -3.95
N LEU A 22 1.91 4.80 -2.62
CA LEU A 22 0.72 4.49 -1.85
C LEU A 22 0.21 5.73 -1.13
N GLY A 23 -1.11 5.83 -1.00
CA GLY A 23 -1.77 6.95 -0.33
C GLY A 23 -3.01 6.49 0.43
N GLY A 24 -3.28 7.10 1.57
CA GLY A 24 -4.46 6.81 2.36
C GLY A 24 -4.86 7.96 3.28
N HIS A 25 -6.17 8.14 3.45
CA HIS A 25 -6.76 9.11 4.37
C HIS A 25 -7.51 8.39 5.51
N SER A 26 -7.33 8.84 6.76
CA SER A 26 -7.97 8.27 7.95
C SER A 26 -7.75 6.74 8.03
N PHE A 27 -8.81 5.92 8.06
CA PHE A 27 -8.68 4.46 8.02
C PHE A 27 -7.88 3.95 6.81
N GLY A 28 -8.02 4.62 5.66
CA GLY A 28 -7.24 4.31 4.47
C GLY A 28 -5.73 4.46 4.68
N GLY A 29 -5.29 5.34 5.58
CA GLY A 29 -3.89 5.48 5.98
C GLY A 29 -3.34 4.20 6.61
N LYS A 30 -4.10 3.57 7.51
CA LYS A 30 -3.75 2.28 8.12
C LYS A 30 -3.69 1.15 7.09
N VAL A 31 -4.62 1.16 6.13
CA VAL A 31 -4.62 0.18 5.03
C VAL A 31 -3.37 0.37 4.15
N ALA A 32 -3.07 1.61 3.74
CA ALA A 32 -1.92 1.94 2.90
C ALA A 32 -0.59 1.59 3.57
N PHE A 33 -0.48 1.84 4.88
CA PHE A 33 0.69 1.45 5.67
C PHE A 33 0.88 -0.07 5.69
N GLU A 34 -0.19 -0.82 5.96
CA GLU A 34 -0.14 -2.28 5.96
C GLU A 34 0.18 -2.84 4.56
N MET A 35 -0.32 -2.22 3.50
CA MET A 35 0.06 -2.58 2.13
C MET A 35 1.56 -2.38 1.90
N ALA A 36 2.11 -1.25 2.35
CA ALA A 36 3.53 -0.97 2.22
C ALA A 36 4.40 -2.02 2.94
N GLN A 37 4.00 -2.45 4.15
CA GLN A 37 4.70 -3.51 4.88
C GLN A 37 4.70 -4.84 4.13
N GLN A 38 3.53 -5.27 3.64
CA GLN A 38 3.40 -6.53 2.91
C GLN A 38 4.17 -6.53 1.59
N LEU A 39 4.13 -5.42 0.83
CA LEU A 39 4.88 -5.27 -0.41
C LEU A 39 6.39 -5.33 -0.16
N ARG A 40 6.89 -4.64 0.86
CA ARG A 40 8.32 -4.71 1.24
C ARG A 40 8.74 -6.12 1.64
N ASN A 41 7.90 -6.86 2.36
CA ASN A 41 8.15 -8.26 2.71
C ASN A 41 8.16 -9.19 1.48
N GLN A 42 7.51 -8.80 0.39
CA GLN A 42 7.56 -9.48 -0.91
C GLN A 42 8.76 -9.05 -1.78
N GLY A 43 9.68 -8.26 -1.24
CA GLY A 43 10.85 -7.74 -1.97
C GLY A 43 10.53 -6.60 -2.93
N GLN A 44 9.34 -6.01 -2.84
CA GLN A 44 8.94 -4.89 -3.69
C GLN A 44 9.34 -3.54 -3.08
N GLU A 45 9.69 -2.58 -3.94
CA GLU A 45 9.99 -1.21 -3.52
C GLU A 45 8.69 -0.39 -3.36
N VAL A 46 8.62 0.40 -2.28
CA VAL A 46 7.57 1.41 -2.04
C VAL A 46 8.27 2.75 -1.88
N SER A 47 8.27 3.58 -2.91
CA SER A 47 9.03 4.84 -2.91
C SER A 47 8.29 5.99 -2.21
N LEU A 48 6.95 5.88 -2.07
CA LEU A 48 6.16 6.85 -1.31
C LEU A 48 5.01 6.17 -0.57
N LEU A 49 4.83 6.57 0.69
CA LEU A 49 3.63 6.31 1.46
C LEU A 49 3.13 7.64 2.03
N ALA A 50 2.04 8.17 1.47
CA ALA A 50 1.38 9.37 1.96
C ALA A 50 0.21 9.00 2.87
N ILE A 51 0.26 9.42 4.13
CA ILE A 51 -0.83 9.25 5.10
C ILE A 51 -1.36 10.63 5.46
N MET A 52 -2.66 10.82 5.26
CA MET A 52 -3.37 12.03 5.63
C MET A 52 -4.29 11.71 6.81
N GLU A 53 -3.96 12.25 7.97
CA GLU A 53 -4.83 12.26 9.15
C GLU A 53 -5.68 13.54 9.15
N PHE A 54 -6.76 13.56 9.93
CA PHE A 54 -7.60 14.76 10.06
C PHE A 54 -6.77 15.96 10.54
N ILE A 55 -7.06 17.12 9.95
CA ILE A 55 -6.42 18.41 10.28
C ILE A 55 -6.97 18.93 11.61
#